data_AF-A0A7V9BVH4-F1
#
_entry.id   AF-A0A7V9BVH4-F1
#
_cell.length_a   1.000
_cell.length_b   1.000
_cell.length_c   1.000
_cell.angle_alpha   90.00
_cell.angle_beta   90.00
_cell.angle_gamma   90.00
#
_symmetry.space_group_name_H-M   'P 1'
#
loop_
_entity.id
_entity.type
_entity.pdbx_description
1 polymer ?
#
loop_
_entity_poly.entity_id
_entity_poly.type
_entity_poly.pdbx_seq_one_letter_code
_entity_poly.pdbx_strand_id
1 'polypeptide(L)'
;MLPAAASQGWRVLRSHHIAPDTFIRIMAAHAQHADDDTGRGCIPTVEHLQELARCSERTVQRARAAARELGIAVEVFRGRHLTLDERIEAYDAGQTHRGWASVYALGCPRWLVGRLDLPLAAAYPQLNGSSVDSAVESGTPPIGRSTKDPEPQVENYCSANNAEQRAPRAASTEPHGHPRTPRRRGGRFNPAAMALAQALQRRIRTFAGVHPARLAPTLTRFATAPEPWTAAELHDVLEQVLRMQGWSWLSAPQHPPAYLARLLRDVEHIDQSGA
;
A
#
# COMPACT_ATOMS: atom_id res chain seq x y z
N MET A 1 -37.36 4.32 -26.16
CA MET A 1 -37.16 4.71 -24.75
C MET A 1 -36.39 3.59 -24.06
N LEU A 2 -35.12 3.80 -23.68
CA LEU A 2 -34.40 2.80 -22.89
C LEU A 2 -34.96 2.79 -21.45
N PRO A 3 -35.25 1.63 -20.83
CA PRO A 3 -35.82 1.57 -19.49
C PRO A 3 -34.93 2.33 -18.49
N ALA A 4 -35.51 3.00 -17.49
CA ALA A 4 -34.81 3.88 -16.54
C ALA A 4 -33.55 3.26 -15.88
N ALA A 5 -33.47 1.94 -15.73
CA ALA A 5 -32.27 1.25 -15.24
C ALA A 5 -31.11 1.19 -16.25
N ALA A 6 -31.37 1.28 -17.57
CA ALA A 6 -30.31 1.29 -18.60
C ALA A 6 -29.71 2.68 -18.63
N SER A 7 -30.54 3.68 -18.36
CA SER A 7 -30.07 5.04 -18.18
C SER A 7 -29.22 5.25 -16.95
N GLN A 8 -29.40 4.44 -15.92
CA GLN A 8 -28.51 4.43 -14.78
C GLN A 8 -27.12 3.87 -15.13
N GLY A 9 -27.06 2.68 -15.76
CA GLY A 9 -25.80 2.03 -16.14
C GLY A 9 -24.89 2.91 -16.99
N TRP A 10 -25.42 3.44 -18.11
CA TRP A 10 -24.61 4.28 -19.00
C TRP A 10 -24.22 5.62 -18.35
N ARG A 11 -25.06 6.17 -17.46
CA ARG A 11 -24.77 7.43 -16.78
C ARG A 11 -23.61 7.27 -15.83
N VAL A 12 -23.57 6.19 -15.03
CA VAL A 12 -22.44 5.90 -14.15
C VAL A 12 -21.15 5.72 -14.96
N LEU A 13 -21.16 4.90 -16.01
CA LEU A 13 -19.98 4.71 -16.86
C LEU A 13 -19.49 6.03 -17.47
N ARG A 14 -20.42 6.89 -17.92
CA ARG A 14 -20.09 8.22 -18.46
C ARG A 14 -19.52 9.16 -17.39
N SER A 15 -20.06 9.18 -16.18
CA SER A 15 -19.54 9.97 -15.05
C SER A 15 -18.12 9.54 -14.68
N HIS A 16 -17.83 8.24 -14.74
CA HIS A 16 -16.48 7.71 -14.60
C HIS A 16 -15.67 7.74 -15.91
N HIS A 17 -16.16 8.41 -16.95
CA HIS A 17 -15.55 8.59 -18.28
C HIS A 17 -15.14 7.28 -19.02
N ILE A 18 -15.75 6.14 -18.70
CA ILE A 18 -15.37 4.82 -19.22
C ILE A 18 -16.26 4.38 -20.38
N ALA A 19 -15.64 3.83 -21.42
CA ALA A 19 -16.36 3.18 -22.51
C ALA A 19 -16.94 1.82 -22.06
N PRO A 20 -18.18 1.46 -22.45
CA PRO A 20 -18.81 0.19 -22.06
C PRO A 20 -17.98 -1.05 -22.37
N ASP A 21 -17.38 -1.13 -23.56
CA ASP A 21 -16.58 -2.31 -23.95
C ASP A 21 -15.32 -2.47 -23.08
N THR A 22 -14.70 -1.35 -22.72
CA THR A 22 -13.55 -1.32 -21.80
C THR A 22 -13.96 -1.75 -20.40
N PHE A 23 -15.12 -1.30 -19.92
CA PHE A 23 -15.68 -1.74 -18.64
C PHE A 23 -15.88 -3.25 -18.62
N ILE A 24 -16.55 -3.81 -19.65
CA ILE A 24 -16.81 -5.24 -19.76
C ILE A 24 -15.50 -6.03 -19.79
N ARG A 25 -14.50 -5.58 -20.56
CA ARG A 25 -13.18 -6.23 -20.64
C ARG A 25 -12.47 -6.28 -19.28
N ILE A 26 -12.50 -5.19 -18.51
CA ILE A 26 -11.90 -5.14 -17.17
C ILE A 26 -12.70 -6.02 -16.18
N MET A 27 -14.03 -6.01 -16.26
CA MET A 27 -14.86 -6.84 -15.38
C MET A 27 -14.72 -8.35 -15.68
N ALA A 28 -14.53 -8.72 -16.95
CA ALA A 28 -14.22 -10.10 -17.33
C ALA A 28 -12.85 -10.54 -16.79
N ALA A 29 -11.84 -9.65 -16.83
CA ALA A 29 -10.53 -9.90 -16.22
C ALA A 29 -10.63 -10.06 -14.69
N HIS A 30 -11.48 -9.27 -14.03
CA HIS A 30 -11.79 -9.42 -12.61
C HIS A 30 -12.48 -10.76 -12.31
N ALA A 31 -13.44 -11.18 -13.14
CA ALA A 31 -14.19 -12.41 -12.94
C ALA A 31 -13.31 -13.66 -12.96
N GLN A 32 -12.22 -13.67 -13.74
CA GLN A 32 -11.24 -14.77 -13.77
C GLN A 32 -10.55 -15.03 -12.41
N HIS A 33 -10.63 -14.08 -11.48
CA HIS A 33 -10.03 -14.17 -10.15
C HIS A 33 -11.07 -14.34 -9.04
N ALA A 34 -12.36 -14.35 -9.38
CA ALA A 34 -13.43 -14.55 -8.44
C ALA A 34 -13.79 -16.03 -8.39
N ASP A 35 -14.20 -16.51 -7.22
CA ASP A 35 -14.84 -17.81 -7.08
C ASP A 35 -16.12 -17.85 -7.93
N ASP A 36 -16.25 -18.83 -8.83
CA ASP A 36 -17.33 -18.88 -9.81
C ASP A 36 -18.72 -19.02 -9.16
N ASP A 37 -18.78 -19.72 -8.03
CA ASP A 37 -20.03 -20.00 -7.31
C ASP A 37 -20.48 -18.80 -6.47
N THR A 38 -19.54 -18.14 -5.79
CA THR A 38 -19.84 -17.12 -4.77
C THR A 38 -19.41 -15.72 -5.14
N GLY A 39 -18.67 -15.53 -6.23
CA GLY A 39 -18.07 -14.27 -6.66
C GLY A 39 -17.02 -13.68 -5.70
N ARG A 40 -16.65 -14.39 -4.62
CA ARG A 40 -15.74 -13.91 -3.57
C ARG A 40 -14.28 -14.19 -3.94
N GLY A 41 -13.35 -13.65 -3.14
CA GLY A 41 -11.93 -13.93 -3.32
C GLY A 41 -11.31 -13.30 -4.57
N CYS A 42 -11.97 -12.29 -5.17
CA CYS A 42 -11.41 -11.54 -6.28
C CYS A 42 -10.30 -10.62 -5.79
N ILE A 43 -9.05 -11.09 -5.85
CA ILE A 43 -7.86 -10.39 -5.34
C ILE A 43 -6.87 -9.99 -6.48
N PRO A 44 -7.31 -9.55 -7.68
CA PRO A 44 -6.35 -9.15 -8.71
C PRO A 44 -5.69 -7.81 -8.34
N THR A 45 -4.38 -7.71 -8.55
CA THR A 45 -3.67 -6.42 -8.50
C THR A 45 -4.11 -5.52 -9.65
N VAL A 46 -3.85 -4.21 -9.55
CA VAL A 46 -4.21 -3.30 -10.64
C VAL A 46 -3.34 -3.57 -11.86
N GLU A 47 -2.06 -3.84 -11.63
CA GLU A 47 -1.06 -4.17 -12.65
C GLU A 47 -1.49 -5.40 -13.45
N HIS A 48 -1.91 -6.47 -12.78
CA HIS A 48 -2.36 -7.68 -13.44
C HIS A 48 -3.59 -7.44 -14.33
N LEU A 49 -4.53 -6.61 -13.87
CA LEU A 49 -5.68 -6.22 -14.69
C LEU A 49 -5.32 -5.32 -15.87
N GLN A 50 -4.29 -4.48 -15.73
CA GLN A 50 -3.80 -3.66 -16.84
C GLN A 50 -3.28 -4.55 -17.97
N GLU A 51 -2.52 -5.59 -17.63
CA GLU A 51 -1.97 -6.56 -18.57
C GLU A 51 -3.08 -7.37 -19.24
N LEU A 52 -3.95 -7.97 -18.42
CA LEU A 52 -5.03 -8.84 -18.90
C LEU A 52 -6.06 -8.08 -19.73
N ALA A 53 -6.48 -6.89 -19.29
CA ALA A 53 -7.44 -6.06 -19.99
C ALA A 53 -6.81 -5.10 -21.02
N ARG A 54 -5.48 -5.08 -21.16
CA ARG A 54 -4.73 -4.14 -22.02
C ARG A 54 -5.17 -2.68 -21.85
N CYS A 55 -5.23 -2.23 -20.59
CA CYS A 55 -5.72 -0.91 -20.20
C CYS A 55 -4.73 -0.17 -19.29
N SER A 56 -4.88 1.14 -19.14
CA SER A 56 -4.09 1.90 -18.17
C SER A 56 -4.61 1.72 -16.74
N GLU A 57 -3.70 1.87 -15.76
CA GLU A 57 -3.99 1.82 -14.32
C GLU A 57 -5.20 2.68 -13.94
N ARG A 58 -5.20 3.94 -14.41
CA ARG A 58 -6.28 4.90 -14.16
C ARG A 58 -7.63 4.43 -14.73
N THR A 59 -7.61 3.70 -15.84
CA THR A 59 -8.83 3.12 -16.44
C THR A 59 -9.35 1.98 -15.59
N VAL A 60 -8.47 1.11 -15.06
CA VAL A 60 -8.85 0.05 -14.11
C VAL A 60 -9.45 0.63 -12.83
N GLN A 61 -8.82 1.64 -12.25
CA GLN A 61 -9.32 2.32 -11.04
C GLN A 61 -10.71 2.94 -11.26
N ARG A 62 -10.92 3.60 -12.40
CA ARG A 62 -12.22 4.17 -12.76
C ARG A 62 -13.26 3.07 -13.01
N ALA A 63 -12.86 1.92 -13.56
CA ALA A 63 -13.77 0.79 -13.77
C ALA A 63 -14.21 0.20 -12.45
N ARG A 64 -13.28 0.00 -11.51
CA ARG A 64 -13.59 -0.41 -10.13
C ARG A 64 -14.51 0.58 -9.42
N ALA A 65 -14.28 1.89 -9.59
CA ALA A 65 -15.16 2.91 -9.03
C ALA A 65 -16.59 2.82 -9.60
N ALA A 66 -16.72 2.70 -10.93
CA ALA A 66 -18.00 2.51 -11.58
C ALA A 66 -18.69 1.18 -11.19
N ALA A 67 -17.94 0.09 -11.07
CA ALA A 67 -18.47 -1.22 -10.66
C ALA A 67 -19.01 -1.19 -9.23
N ARG A 68 -18.35 -0.47 -8.31
CA ARG A 68 -18.85 -0.25 -6.95
C ARG A 68 -20.13 0.57 -6.93
N GLU A 69 -20.18 1.67 -7.70
CA GLU A 69 -21.39 2.51 -7.80
C GLU A 69 -22.57 1.77 -8.44
N LEU A 70 -22.32 0.88 -9.40
CA LEU A 70 -23.34 0.03 -10.02
C LEU A 70 -23.79 -1.12 -9.11
N GLY A 71 -23.08 -1.38 -8.01
CA GLY A 71 -23.29 -2.54 -7.15
C GLY A 71 -22.96 -3.85 -7.85
N ILE A 72 -21.95 -3.87 -8.72
CA ILE A 72 -21.42 -5.07 -9.38
C ILE A 72 -20.22 -5.63 -8.61
N ALA A 73 -19.44 -4.76 -7.98
CA ALA A 73 -18.30 -5.14 -7.16
C ALA A 73 -18.44 -4.51 -5.77
N VAL A 74 -18.19 -5.30 -4.73
CA VAL A 74 -18.05 -4.81 -3.36
C VAL A 74 -16.62 -5.02 -2.91
N GLU A 75 -15.99 -3.93 -2.47
CA GLU A 75 -14.66 -3.97 -1.86
C GLU A 75 -14.81 -4.47 -0.43
N VAL A 76 -14.50 -5.75 -0.21
CA VAL A 76 -14.59 -6.39 1.10
C VAL A 76 -13.41 -5.97 1.97
N PHE A 77 -12.23 -5.83 1.36
CA PHE A 77 -11.04 -5.32 2.01
C PHE A 77 -10.35 -4.32 1.09
N ARG A 78 -10.01 -3.16 1.64
CA ARG A 78 -9.28 -2.13 0.89
C ARG A 78 -7.78 -2.39 1.00
N GLY A 79 -7.14 -2.53 -0.16
CA GLY A 79 -5.70 -2.70 -0.24
C GLY A 79 -4.94 -1.56 0.43
N ARG A 80 -3.85 -1.90 1.12
CA ARG A 80 -2.98 -0.96 1.82
C ARG A 80 -1.55 -1.47 1.78
N HIS A 81 -0.60 -0.58 2.02
CA HIS A 81 0.78 -1.01 2.23
C HIS A 81 0.87 -1.89 3.48
N LEU A 82 1.80 -2.85 3.46
CA LEU A 82 2.12 -3.64 4.64
C LEU A 82 2.72 -2.72 5.70
N THR A 83 2.41 -2.99 6.97
CA THR A 83 3.22 -2.46 8.08
C THR A 83 4.62 -3.07 8.02
N LEU A 84 5.57 -2.54 8.80
CA LEU A 84 6.90 -3.16 8.85
C LEU A 84 6.83 -4.58 9.38
N ASP A 85 6.08 -4.80 10.47
CA ASP A 85 5.97 -6.12 11.08
C ASP A 85 5.37 -7.13 10.10
N GLU A 86 4.29 -6.75 9.41
CA GLU A 86 3.70 -7.56 8.34
C GLU A 86 4.68 -7.78 7.17
N ARG A 87 5.51 -6.78 6.85
CA ARG A 87 6.51 -6.89 5.79
C ARG A 87 7.69 -7.76 6.19
N ILE A 88 8.08 -7.73 7.47
CA ILE A 88 9.09 -8.61 8.05
C ILE A 88 8.56 -10.04 8.05
N GLU A 89 7.32 -10.25 8.52
CA GLU A 89 6.67 -11.56 8.51
C GLU A 89 6.51 -12.10 7.08
N ALA A 90 6.06 -11.26 6.14
CA ALA A 90 5.97 -11.62 4.73
C ALA A 90 7.35 -11.99 4.15
N TYR A 91 8.39 -11.23 4.47
CA TYR A 91 9.76 -11.50 4.02
C TYR A 91 10.31 -12.80 4.61
N ASP A 92 10.10 -13.04 5.90
CA ASP A 92 10.51 -14.26 6.58
C ASP A 92 9.75 -15.48 6.02
N ALA A 93 8.51 -15.28 5.54
CA ALA A 93 7.74 -16.24 4.76
C ALA A 93 8.15 -16.32 3.27
N GLY A 94 9.21 -15.64 2.84
CA GLY A 94 9.75 -15.66 1.48
C GLY A 94 9.01 -14.78 0.46
N GLN A 95 8.13 -13.89 0.91
CA GLN A 95 7.31 -13.02 0.06
C GLN A 95 7.91 -11.61 -0.01
N THR A 96 7.82 -10.95 -1.18
CA THR A 96 8.42 -9.61 -1.39
C THR A 96 7.40 -8.54 -1.77
N HIS A 97 6.11 -8.82 -1.61
CA HIS A 97 5.06 -7.86 -1.93
C HIS A 97 5.08 -6.70 -0.91
N ARG A 98 4.71 -5.50 -1.36
CA ARG A 98 4.80 -4.27 -0.55
C ARG A 98 3.49 -3.86 0.11
N GLY A 99 2.40 -4.52 -0.23
CA GLY A 99 1.07 -4.19 0.26
C GLY A 99 0.07 -5.29 -0.05
N TRP A 100 -1.00 -5.29 0.73
CA TRP A 100 -2.18 -6.08 0.48
C TRP A 100 -2.95 -5.51 -0.72
N ALA A 101 -3.35 -6.38 -1.65
CA ALA A 101 -4.28 -6.01 -2.71
C ALA A 101 -5.70 -5.83 -2.14
N SER A 102 -6.50 -4.99 -2.79
CA SER A 102 -7.93 -4.92 -2.47
C SER A 102 -8.61 -6.26 -2.80
N VAL A 103 -9.47 -6.71 -1.89
CA VAL A 103 -10.28 -7.91 -2.07
C VAL A 103 -11.69 -7.49 -2.44
N TYR A 104 -12.20 -8.04 -3.53
CA TYR A 104 -13.55 -7.79 -4.03
C TYR A 104 -14.42 -9.04 -3.95
N ALA A 105 -15.72 -8.81 -3.76
CA ALA A 105 -16.76 -9.76 -4.08
C ALA A 105 -17.53 -9.22 -5.29
N LEU A 106 -17.58 -10.01 -6.36
CA LEU A 106 -18.32 -9.70 -7.57
C LEU A 106 -19.73 -10.28 -7.47
N GLY A 107 -20.71 -9.57 -8.00
CA GLY A 107 -22.10 -10.01 -7.96
C GLY A 107 -22.95 -9.39 -9.05
N CYS A 108 -24.12 -9.96 -9.25
CA CYS A 108 -25.13 -9.42 -10.15
C CYS A 108 -26.19 -8.68 -9.33
N PRO A 109 -26.25 -7.35 -9.34
CA PRO A 109 -27.25 -6.61 -8.57
C PRO A 109 -28.67 -6.90 -9.08
N ARG A 110 -29.66 -6.87 -8.20
CA ARG A 110 -31.06 -7.27 -8.53
C ARG A 110 -31.65 -6.54 -9.74
N TRP A 111 -31.31 -5.27 -9.93
CA TRP A 111 -31.75 -4.48 -11.07
C TRP A 111 -31.21 -5.02 -12.41
N LEU A 112 -30.00 -5.62 -12.39
CA LEU A 112 -29.37 -6.23 -13.55
C LEU A 112 -29.93 -7.64 -13.77
N VAL A 113 -30.14 -8.41 -12.71
CA VAL A 113 -30.80 -9.73 -12.77
C VAL A 113 -32.16 -9.64 -13.46
N GLY A 114 -33.02 -8.72 -13.01
CA GLY A 114 -34.35 -8.53 -13.61
C GLY A 114 -34.32 -7.98 -15.04
N ARG A 115 -33.22 -7.35 -15.47
CA ARG A 115 -33.04 -6.90 -16.85
C ARG A 115 -32.57 -8.01 -17.77
N LEU A 116 -31.63 -8.83 -17.30
CA LEU A 116 -31.02 -9.90 -18.07
C LEU A 116 -31.85 -11.19 -18.04
N ASP A 117 -32.98 -11.18 -17.35
CA ASP A 117 -33.84 -12.35 -17.11
C ASP A 117 -33.03 -13.53 -16.54
N LEU A 118 -32.06 -13.21 -15.68
CA LEU A 118 -31.23 -14.22 -15.04
C LEU A 118 -32.01 -14.86 -13.88
N PRO A 119 -31.86 -16.17 -13.65
CA PRO A 119 -32.50 -16.83 -12.52
C PRO A 119 -31.98 -16.21 -11.21
N LEU A 120 -32.90 -15.70 -10.38
CA LEU A 120 -32.59 -15.08 -9.08
C LEU A 120 -31.88 -16.06 -8.11
N ALA A 121 -31.99 -17.36 -8.39
CA ALA A 121 -31.38 -18.46 -7.65
C ALA A 121 -29.98 -18.87 -8.17
N ALA A 122 -29.46 -18.26 -9.23
CA ALA A 122 -28.04 -18.40 -9.54
C ALA A 122 -27.25 -17.86 -8.36
N ALA A 123 -26.28 -18.62 -7.87
CA ALA A 123 -25.56 -18.45 -6.61
C ALA A 123 -24.77 -17.13 -6.44
N TYR A 124 -25.03 -16.13 -7.27
CA TYR A 124 -24.44 -14.81 -7.15
C TYR A 124 -24.73 -14.22 -5.76
N PRO A 125 -23.69 -13.71 -5.07
CA PRO A 125 -23.88 -13.08 -3.78
C PRO A 125 -24.79 -11.88 -4.00
N GLN A 126 -25.98 -11.94 -3.41
CA GLN A 126 -26.90 -10.81 -3.44
C GLN A 126 -26.25 -9.68 -2.64
N LEU A 127 -25.85 -8.62 -3.35
CA LEU A 127 -25.25 -7.44 -2.74
C LEU A 127 -26.37 -6.66 -2.04
N ASN A 128 -26.67 -7.03 -0.79
CA ASN A 128 -27.55 -6.24 0.06
C ASN A 128 -26.80 -4.96 0.45
N GLY A 129 -27.26 -3.83 -0.10
CA GLY A 129 -26.62 -2.51 0.08
C GLY A 129 -26.54 -1.99 1.52
N SER A 130 -27.05 -2.74 2.51
CA SER A 130 -27.08 -2.37 3.93
C SER A 130 -25.99 -3.02 4.80
N SER A 131 -25.13 -3.90 4.25
CA SER A 131 -24.19 -4.70 5.08
C SER A 131 -22.71 -4.33 4.93
N VAL A 132 -22.37 -3.27 4.20
CA VAL A 132 -20.98 -3.04 3.74
C VAL A 132 -20.11 -2.28 4.76
N ASP A 133 -20.69 -1.69 5.80
CA ASP A 133 -19.91 -0.91 6.78
C ASP A 133 -19.30 -1.73 7.94
N SER A 134 -19.71 -2.99 8.15
CA SER A 134 -19.30 -3.76 9.35
C SER A 134 -18.09 -4.69 9.17
N ALA A 135 -17.56 -4.85 7.95
CA ALA A 135 -16.42 -5.76 7.71
C ALA A 135 -15.05 -5.04 7.67
N VAL A 136 -15.04 -3.72 7.88
CA VAL A 136 -13.87 -2.86 7.69
C VAL A 136 -12.90 -2.88 8.90
N GLU A 137 -13.25 -3.53 10.01
CA GLU A 137 -12.64 -3.22 11.31
C GLU A 137 -11.56 -4.20 11.81
N SER A 138 -11.24 -5.31 11.12
CA SER A 138 -10.38 -6.35 11.72
C SER A 138 -8.98 -6.52 11.14
N GLY A 139 -8.51 -5.63 10.26
CA GLY A 139 -7.10 -5.57 9.81
C GLY A 139 -6.55 -6.80 9.08
N THR A 140 -7.31 -7.88 9.02
CA THR A 140 -6.96 -9.19 8.45
C THR A 140 -7.79 -9.39 7.19
N PRO A 141 -7.18 -9.61 6.02
CA PRO A 141 -7.95 -9.91 4.82
C PRO A 141 -8.75 -11.21 5.04
N PRO A 142 -10.00 -11.29 4.55
CA PRO A 142 -10.79 -12.51 4.69
C PRO A 142 -10.07 -13.67 3.98
N ILE A 143 -9.68 -14.68 4.74
CA ILE A 143 -9.14 -15.93 4.20
C ILE A 143 -10.28 -16.62 3.44
N GLY A 144 -10.17 -16.69 2.12
CA GLY A 144 -11.08 -17.46 1.28
C GLY A 144 -11.03 -18.95 1.66
N ARG A 145 -12.19 -19.60 1.71
CA ARG A 145 -12.28 -21.05 1.91
C ARG A 145 -11.72 -21.75 0.66
N SER A 146 -10.51 -22.32 0.79
CA SER A 146 -9.88 -23.18 -0.21
C SER A 146 -10.78 -24.39 -0.53
N THR A 147 -11.25 -24.47 -1.76
CA THR A 147 -11.72 -25.72 -2.37
C THR A 147 -10.57 -26.27 -3.21
N LYS A 148 -10.20 -27.51 -2.87
CA LYS A 148 -9.10 -28.34 -3.38
C LYS A 148 -8.82 -28.17 -4.89
N ASP A 149 -7.54 -27.88 -5.18
CA ASP A 149 -6.73 -27.93 -6.40
C ASP A 149 -7.36 -28.50 -7.71
N PRO A 150 -7.00 -27.93 -8.88
CA PRO A 150 -5.64 -28.02 -9.38
C PRO A 150 -4.88 -26.70 -9.31
N GLU A 151 -3.73 -26.75 -8.66
CA GLU A 151 -2.65 -25.76 -8.58
C GLU A 151 -2.48 -24.96 -9.89
N PRO A 152 -2.88 -23.68 -9.94
CA PRO A 152 -2.22 -22.75 -10.83
C PRO A 152 -0.92 -22.35 -10.12
N GLN A 153 0.20 -22.58 -10.79
CA GLN A 153 1.49 -22.07 -10.36
C GLN A 153 1.35 -20.57 -10.10
N VAL A 154 1.29 -20.18 -8.83
CA VAL A 154 1.36 -18.78 -8.42
C VAL A 154 2.81 -18.39 -8.64
N GLU A 155 3.13 -18.06 -9.87
CA GLU A 155 4.39 -17.39 -10.19
C GLU A 155 4.44 -16.14 -9.33
N ASN A 156 5.45 -16.11 -8.45
CA ASN A 156 5.82 -14.98 -7.63
C ASN A 156 6.12 -13.79 -8.55
N TYR A 157 5.09 -13.02 -8.90
CA TYR A 157 5.26 -11.77 -9.61
C TYR A 157 5.61 -10.67 -8.60
N CYS A 158 6.88 -10.67 -8.25
CA CYS A 158 7.60 -9.53 -7.72
C CYS A 158 7.66 -8.47 -8.83
N SER A 159 6.67 -7.58 -8.90
CA SER A 159 6.82 -6.39 -9.75
C SER A 159 7.60 -5.31 -8.99
N ALA A 160 8.90 -5.53 -8.91
CA ALA A 160 9.86 -4.44 -8.82
C ALA A 160 9.82 -3.73 -10.17
N ASN A 161 9.04 -2.64 -10.28
CA ASN A 161 9.26 -1.52 -11.21
C ASN A 161 8.13 -0.52 -11.06
N ASN A 162 8.35 0.50 -10.23
CA ASN A 162 7.82 1.86 -10.41
C ASN A 162 8.67 2.81 -9.56
N ALA A 163 9.96 2.82 -9.86
CA ALA A 163 10.89 3.84 -9.42
C ALA A 163 11.09 4.90 -10.52
N GLU A 164 10.10 5.19 -11.35
CA GLU A 164 10.24 6.19 -12.41
C GLU A 164 8.88 6.76 -12.78
N GLN A 165 8.54 7.90 -12.17
CA GLN A 165 7.79 9.04 -12.74
C GLN A 165 7.37 9.96 -11.60
N ARG A 166 8.36 10.57 -10.94
CA ARG A 166 8.12 11.80 -10.20
C ARG A 166 8.09 12.91 -11.25
N ALA A 167 6.93 13.57 -11.38
CA ALA A 167 6.78 14.73 -12.25
C ALA A 167 7.94 15.73 -12.06
N PRO A 168 8.45 16.36 -13.12
CA PRO A 168 9.48 17.38 -12.99
C PRO A 168 8.93 18.50 -12.10
N ARG A 169 9.58 18.74 -10.96
CA ARG A 169 9.32 19.96 -10.20
C ARG A 169 9.72 21.13 -11.09
N ALA A 170 8.73 21.93 -11.45
CA ALA A 170 8.94 23.19 -12.16
C ALA A 170 10.03 23.99 -11.44
N ALA A 171 11.08 24.32 -12.19
CA ALA A 171 12.06 25.30 -11.80
C ALA A 171 11.37 26.67 -11.81
N SER A 172 11.21 27.27 -10.63
CA SER A 172 10.97 28.69 -10.51
C SER A 172 11.96 29.24 -9.50
N THR A 173 13.02 29.79 -10.07
CA THR A 173 14.02 30.62 -9.42
C THR A 173 13.42 32.00 -9.22
N GLU A 174 13.19 32.40 -7.97
CA GLU A 174 12.98 33.81 -7.58
C GLU A 174 13.66 34.00 -6.21
N PRO A 175 14.80 34.73 -6.14
CA PRO A 175 15.56 34.89 -4.91
C PRO A 175 14.92 35.95 -4.00
N HIS A 176 13.90 35.55 -3.24
CA HIS A 176 13.36 36.40 -2.17
C HIS A 176 14.23 36.25 -0.91
N GLY A 177 15.06 37.26 -0.68
CA GLY A 177 15.95 37.36 0.49
C GLY A 177 15.15 37.47 1.79
N HIS A 178 14.95 36.35 2.48
CA HIS A 178 14.47 36.37 3.86
C HIS A 178 15.62 36.82 4.79
N PRO A 179 15.39 37.77 5.71
CA PRO A 179 16.39 38.18 6.68
C PRO A 179 16.80 36.96 7.51
N ARG A 180 18.10 36.63 7.48
CA ARG A 180 18.68 35.53 8.25
C ARG A 180 18.59 35.89 9.73
N THR A 181 17.56 35.39 10.40
CA THR A 181 17.52 35.41 11.86
C THR A 181 18.74 34.66 12.39
N PRO A 182 19.45 35.20 13.39
CA PRO A 182 20.63 34.55 13.92
C PRO A 182 20.22 33.18 14.47
N ARG A 183 20.81 32.12 13.90
CA ARG A 183 20.66 30.75 14.38
C ARG A 183 20.99 30.73 15.87
N ARG A 184 19.99 30.49 16.72
CA ARG A 184 20.19 30.23 18.15
C ARG A 184 21.22 29.09 18.28
N ARG A 185 22.44 29.45 18.72
CA ARG A 185 23.43 28.48 19.16
C ARG A 185 22.97 27.92 20.50
N GLY A 186 22.97 26.59 20.62
CA GLY A 186 23.10 25.91 21.90
C GLY A 186 21.82 25.49 22.61
N GLY A 187 20.93 24.76 21.93
CA GLY A 187 20.12 23.78 22.66
C GLY A 187 21.03 22.63 23.08
N ARG A 188 21.16 22.35 24.38
CA ARG A 188 21.82 21.12 24.85
C ARG A 188 21.15 19.94 24.13
N PHE A 189 21.93 19.11 23.45
CA PHE A 189 21.39 17.91 22.81
C PHE A 189 20.69 17.05 23.87
N ASN A 190 19.58 16.43 23.52
CA ASN A 190 18.89 15.53 24.43
C ASN A 190 19.88 14.43 24.89
N PRO A 191 20.13 14.29 26.21
CA PRO A 191 21.12 13.34 26.72
C PRO A 191 20.76 11.89 26.38
N ALA A 192 19.47 11.55 26.34
CA ALA A 192 19.01 10.21 25.94
C ALA A 192 19.34 9.94 24.46
N ALA A 193 19.10 10.92 23.59
CA ALA A 193 19.44 10.81 22.16
C ALA A 193 20.96 10.73 21.92
N MET A 194 21.75 11.41 22.75
CA MET A 194 23.22 11.32 22.72
C MET A 194 23.71 9.93 23.14
N ALA A 195 23.16 9.37 24.21
CA ALA A 195 23.48 8.03 24.68
C ALA A 195 23.10 6.97 23.64
N LEU A 196 21.91 7.10 23.04
CA LEU A 196 21.44 6.23 21.96
C LEU A 196 22.37 6.31 20.74
N ALA A 197 22.79 7.51 20.33
CA ALA A 197 23.74 7.70 19.23
C ALA A 197 25.09 7.00 19.50
N GLN A 198 25.64 7.15 20.71
CA GLN A 198 26.90 6.51 21.08
C GLN A 198 26.79 4.98 21.09
N ALA A 199 25.68 4.45 21.60
CA ALA A 199 25.43 3.01 21.63
C ALA A 199 25.27 2.43 20.22
N LEU A 200 24.57 3.13 19.31
CA LEU A 200 24.43 2.75 17.90
C LEU A 200 25.77 2.73 17.16
N GLN A 201 26.66 3.69 17.43
CA GLN A 201 27.98 3.76 16.79
C GLN A 201 28.88 2.57 17.13
N ARG A 202 28.71 1.98 18.32
CA ARG A 202 29.45 0.78 18.72
C ARG A 202 28.99 -0.46 17.96
N ARG A 203 27.74 -0.48 17.49
CA ARG A 203 27.13 -1.58 16.72
C ARG A 203 27.34 -1.41 15.22
N ILE A 204 27.19 -0.19 14.70
CA ILE A 204 27.21 0.10 13.26
C ILE A 204 28.51 0.80 12.86
N ARG A 205 29.41 0.06 12.21
CA ARG A 205 30.72 0.57 11.76
C ARG A 205 30.63 1.78 10.83
N THR A 206 29.57 1.86 10.02
CA THR A 206 29.26 3.01 9.14
C THR A 206 29.28 4.36 9.86
N PHE A 207 28.97 4.38 11.16
CA PHE A 207 28.85 5.60 11.95
C PHE A 207 29.99 5.81 12.95
N ALA A 208 30.96 4.90 13.04
CA ALA A 208 32.01 4.90 14.06
C ALA A 208 32.88 6.19 14.08
N GLY A 209 33.07 6.83 12.91
CA GLY A 209 33.85 8.08 12.79
C GLY A 209 33.03 9.37 12.91
N VAL A 210 31.72 9.29 13.14
CA VAL A 210 30.84 10.47 13.20
C VAL A 210 30.76 10.97 14.64
N HIS A 211 30.77 12.29 14.86
CA HIS A 211 30.52 12.79 16.21
C HIS A 211 29.07 12.48 16.64
N PRO A 212 28.79 11.88 17.82
CA PRO A 212 27.46 11.42 18.21
C PRO A 212 26.41 12.55 18.23
N ALA A 213 26.83 13.77 18.55
CA ALA A 213 25.95 14.96 18.47
C ALA A 213 25.40 15.26 17.06
N ARG A 214 26.02 14.76 16.00
CA ARG A 214 25.50 14.90 14.62
C ARG A 214 24.38 13.91 14.32
N LEU A 215 24.31 12.79 15.06
CA LEU A 215 23.28 11.76 14.93
C LEU A 215 22.15 11.93 15.96
N ALA A 216 22.44 12.50 17.12
CA ALA A 216 21.46 12.69 18.19
C ALA A 216 20.16 13.40 17.74
N PRO A 217 20.17 14.42 16.87
CA PRO A 217 18.93 15.03 16.38
C PRO A 217 18.01 14.06 15.63
N THR A 218 18.56 13.15 14.82
CA THR A 218 17.75 12.17 14.07
C THR A 218 17.20 11.06 14.96
N LEU A 219 17.83 10.84 16.12
CA LEU A 219 17.46 9.82 17.09
C LEU A 219 16.60 10.34 18.24
N THR A 220 16.35 11.66 18.29
CA THR A 220 15.67 12.28 19.43
C THR A 220 14.27 11.71 19.63
N ARG A 221 13.50 11.51 18.55
CA ARG A 221 12.15 10.93 18.62
C ARG A 221 12.15 9.53 19.25
N PHE A 222 13.02 8.65 18.78
CA PHE A 222 13.14 7.26 19.26
C PHE A 222 13.61 7.19 20.73
N ALA A 223 14.47 8.11 21.13
CA ALA A 223 14.95 8.22 22.51
C ALA A 223 13.91 8.81 23.48
N THR A 224 12.89 9.53 22.97
CA THR A 224 11.84 10.16 23.78
C THR A 224 10.45 9.55 23.57
N ALA A 225 10.36 8.42 22.88
CA ALA A 225 9.10 7.69 22.74
C ALA A 225 8.59 7.22 24.12
N PRO A 226 7.27 7.00 24.31
CA PRO A 226 6.71 6.50 25.57
C PRO A 226 7.41 5.22 26.07
N GLU A 227 7.77 4.35 25.13
CA GLU A 227 8.70 3.24 25.31
C GLU A 227 10.00 3.56 24.57
N PRO A 228 11.08 3.95 25.27
CA PRO A 228 12.32 4.36 24.63
C PRO A 228 13.01 3.20 23.91
N TRP A 229 13.34 3.41 22.64
CA TRP A 229 14.02 2.40 21.83
C TRP A 229 15.45 2.16 22.33
N THR A 230 15.84 0.89 22.42
CA THR A 230 17.23 0.52 22.68
C THR A 230 18.06 0.57 21.40
N ALA A 231 19.38 0.74 21.56
CA ALA A 231 20.31 0.66 20.42
C ALA A 231 20.35 -0.73 19.79
N ALA A 232 19.93 -1.77 20.52
CA ALA A 232 19.85 -3.14 20.02
C ALA A 232 18.68 -3.29 19.07
N GLU A 233 17.47 -2.99 19.55
CA GLU A 233 16.25 -3.04 18.76
C GLU A 233 16.37 -2.18 17.50
N LEU A 234 16.88 -0.96 17.64
CA LEU A 234 17.03 -0.06 16.50
C LEU A 234 18.04 -0.61 15.48
N HIS A 235 19.14 -1.24 15.93
CA HIS A 235 20.09 -1.89 15.03
C HIS A 235 19.48 -3.08 14.30
N ASP A 236 18.78 -3.95 15.01
CA ASP A 236 18.18 -5.18 14.47
C ASP A 236 17.08 -4.83 13.45
N VAL A 237 16.25 -3.84 13.75
CA VAL A 237 15.23 -3.32 12.82
C VAL A 237 15.87 -2.70 11.58
N LEU A 238 16.94 -1.90 11.73
CA LEU A 238 17.65 -1.32 10.58
C LEU A 238 18.32 -2.39 9.72
N GLU A 239 18.93 -3.41 10.31
CA GLU A 239 19.48 -4.57 9.60
C GLU A 239 18.41 -5.32 8.81
N GLN A 240 17.25 -5.57 9.41
CA GLN A 240 16.13 -6.22 8.74
C GLN A 240 15.62 -5.38 7.56
N VAL A 241 15.50 -4.05 7.74
CA VAL A 241 15.12 -3.13 6.65
C VAL A 241 16.10 -3.17 5.49
N LEU A 242 17.41 -3.15 5.79
CA LEU A 242 18.45 -3.27 4.77
C LEU A 242 18.35 -4.62 4.03
N ARG A 243 18.18 -5.73 4.75
CA ARG A 243 18.00 -7.07 4.16
C ARG A 243 16.79 -7.14 3.24
N MET A 244 15.64 -6.61 3.66
CA MET A 244 14.43 -6.57 2.81
C MET A 244 14.61 -5.74 1.54
N GLN A 245 15.43 -4.68 1.58
CA GLN A 245 15.75 -3.87 0.40
C GLN A 245 16.88 -4.46 -0.46
N GLY A 246 17.49 -5.59 -0.03
CA GLY A 246 18.68 -6.17 -0.67
C GLY A 246 19.91 -5.27 -0.54
N TRP A 247 19.94 -4.39 0.47
CA TRP A 247 21.02 -3.45 0.71
C TRP A 247 21.94 -3.94 1.83
N SER A 248 23.19 -3.53 1.76
CA SER A 248 24.13 -3.62 2.88
C SER A 248 24.43 -2.24 3.43
N TRP A 249 24.95 -2.19 4.66
CA TRP A 249 25.46 -0.95 5.23
C TRP A 249 26.48 -0.27 4.31
N LEU A 250 26.33 1.03 4.09
CA LEU A 250 27.35 1.81 3.37
C LEU A 250 28.60 1.92 4.23
N SER A 251 29.79 1.64 3.67
CA SER A 251 31.03 1.70 4.45
C SER A 251 31.41 3.12 4.86
N ALA A 252 31.18 4.12 4.00
CA ALA A 252 31.54 5.52 4.25
C ALA A 252 30.59 6.51 3.54
N PRO A 253 29.37 6.74 4.07
CA PRO A 253 28.43 7.68 3.47
C PRO A 253 28.95 9.12 3.54
N GLN A 254 28.83 9.88 2.44
CA GLN A 254 29.23 11.30 2.39
C GLN A 254 28.45 12.16 3.41
N HIS A 255 27.19 11.78 3.67
CA HIS A 255 26.32 12.45 4.62
C HIS A 255 25.73 11.44 5.63
N PRO A 256 26.50 11.00 6.63
CA PRO A 256 26.07 9.94 7.55
C PRO A 256 24.76 10.24 8.31
N PRO A 257 24.52 11.47 8.83
CA PRO A 257 23.24 11.78 9.48
C PRO A 257 22.05 11.73 8.50
N ALA A 258 22.24 12.15 7.25
CA ALA A 258 21.19 12.12 6.24
C ALA A 258 20.88 10.69 5.79
N TYR A 259 21.91 9.84 5.71
CA TYR A 259 21.76 8.40 5.47
C TYR A 259 20.98 7.73 6.61
N LEU A 260 21.37 7.98 7.87
CA LEU A 260 20.64 7.49 9.04
C LEU A 260 19.19 7.98 9.03
N ALA A 261 18.93 9.27 8.77
CA ALA A 261 17.58 9.81 8.68
C ALA A 261 16.75 9.24 7.52
N ARG A 262 17.39 8.70 6.48
CA ARG A 262 16.68 7.99 5.41
C ARG A 262 16.26 6.61 5.89
N LEU A 263 17.16 5.86 6.52
CA LEU A 263 16.85 4.55 7.07
C LEU A 263 15.79 4.63 8.17
N LEU A 264 15.90 5.63 9.06
CA LEU A 264 14.93 5.87 10.12
C LEU A 264 13.56 6.31 9.60
N ARG A 265 13.47 6.96 8.44
CA ARG A 265 12.16 7.30 7.83
C ARG A 265 11.37 6.06 7.45
N ASP A 266 12.08 5.04 6.99
CA ASP A 266 11.49 3.73 6.69
C ASP A 266 11.08 2.99 7.98
N VAL A 267 11.50 3.46 9.17
CA VAL A 267 11.06 3.01 10.51
C VAL A 267 9.96 3.91 11.09
N GLU A 268 9.98 5.22 10.82
CA GLU A 268 9.03 6.21 11.37
C GLU A 268 7.64 6.18 10.74
N HIS A 269 7.51 5.80 9.46
CA HIS A 269 6.20 5.66 8.81
C HIS A 269 5.33 4.55 9.44
N ILE A 270 5.92 3.73 10.32
CA ILE A 270 5.30 2.54 10.92
C ILE A 270 4.68 2.87 12.28
N ASP A 271 5.39 3.62 13.12
CA ASP A 271 4.91 4.09 14.43
C ASP A 271 3.59 4.90 14.32
N GLN A 272 3.35 5.55 13.17
CA GLN A 272 2.11 6.32 12.92
C GLN A 272 0.96 5.49 12.35
N SER A 273 1.18 4.22 11.97
CA SER A 273 0.16 3.35 11.37
C SER A 273 -0.40 2.30 12.35
N GLY A 274 0.16 2.23 13.56
CA GLY A 274 -0.25 1.34 14.66
C GLY A 274 -0.91 2.05 15.85
N ALA A 275 -1.35 3.30 15.66
CA ALA A 275 -2.08 4.10 16.66
C ALA A 275 -3.51 4.41 16.19
#